data_AF-A0A2D6TTT4-F1
#
_entry.id   AF-A0A2D6TTT4-F1
#
_cell.length_a   1.000
_cell.length_b   1.000
_cell.length_c   1.000
_cell.angle_alpha   90.00
_cell.angle_beta   90.00
_cell.angle_gamma   90.00
#
_symmetry.space_group_name_H-M   'P 1'
#
loop_
_entity.id
_entity.type
_entity.pdbx_description
1 polymer ?
#
loop_
_entity_poly.entity_id
_entity_poly.type
_entity_poly.pdbx_seq_one_letter_code
_entity_poly.pdbx_strand_id
1 'polypeptide(L)'
;MNAEATKDKAKSDAKAVNKDGKKLNLFEHPGENAPVLPSINDSMKFDLIINDKKKSMLIVDTPFPEILYWAEYDLDMDELYFVTVRGKILPLGKKVATMFRPFMSQATYITAVRMQGEKLADNQRVPLIVRLDGAQFNRVAHAGRVGAANETNQTAEQEGA
;
A
#
# COMPACT_ATOMS: atom_id res chain seq x y z
N MET A 1 -46.47 24.31 4.85
CA MET A 1 -45.92 24.67 6.18
C MET A 1 -45.16 23.46 6.71
N ASN A 2 -43.85 23.65 6.93
CA ASN A 2 -42.92 22.95 7.85
C ASN A 2 -42.68 21.43 7.66
N ALA A 3 -41.46 20.88 7.76
CA ALA A 3 -40.15 21.43 8.11
C ALA A 3 -39.02 20.55 7.50
N GLU A 4 -37.88 21.18 7.26
CA GLU A 4 -36.58 20.57 6.94
C GLU A 4 -36.09 19.60 8.03
N ALA A 5 -35.36 18.56 7.61
CA ALA A 5 -34.33 17.93 8.43
C ALA A 5 -33.09 17.69 7.57
N THR A 6 -32.07 18.48 7.86
CA THR A 6 -30.73 18.48 7.28
C THR A 6 -29.82 17.48 7.99
N LYS A 7 -28.75 17.08 7.28
CA LYS A 7 -27.43 16.59 7.76
C LYS A 7 -27.38 15.16 8.31
N ASP A 8 -26.59 14.33 7.63
CA ASP A 8 -25.31 13.93 8.23
C ASP A 8 -24.21 13.79 7.17
N LYS A 9 -23.25 14.73 7.24
CA LYS A 9 -21.99 14.69 6.49
C LYS A 9 -21.04 13.76 7.25
N ALA A 10 -20.70 12.62 6.65
CA ALA A 10 -19.55 11.84 7.08
C ALA A 10 -18.28 12.69 6.91
N LYS A 11 -17.73 13.17 8.03
CA LYS A 11 -16.41 13.81 8.10
C LYS A 11 -15.33 12.75 7.87
N SER A 12 -14.66 12.82 6.74
CA SER A 12 -13.44 12.06 6.44
C SER A 12 -12.40 13.00 5.83
N ASP A 13 -11.99 14.02 6.59
CA ASP A 13 -10.95 14.95 6.16
C ASP A 13 -9.71 14.80 7.05
N ALA A 14 -8.93 13.74 6.84
CA ALA A 14 -7.53 13.75 7.27
C ALA A 14 -6.78 14.77 6.40
N LYS A 15 -6.62 15.99 6.91
CA LYS A 15 -5.92 17.07 6.21
C LYS A 15 -4.42 16.80 6.25
N ALA A 16 -3.87 16.26 5.16
CA ALA A 16 -2.43 16.22 4.98
C ALA A 16 -1.90 17.66 4.82
N VAL A 17 -0.90 18.03 5.62
CA VAL A 17 -0.28 19.36 5.60
C VAL A 17 1.20 19.17 5.25
N ASN A 18 1.74 20.00 4.36
CA ASN A 18 3.17 19.95 4.03
C ASN A 18 4.04 20.57 5.14
N LYS A 19 5.37 20.48 5.01
CA LYS A 19 6.34 21.03 5.98
C LYS A 19 6.25 22.56 6.17
N ASP A 20 5.56 23.26 5.28
CA ASP A 20 5.35 24.72 5.31
C ASP A 20 3.97 25.12 5.86
N GLY A 21 3.20 24.16 6.39
CA GLY A 21 1.85 24.43 6.91
C GLY A 21 0.77 24.60 5.83
N LYS A 22 1.08 24.37 4.55
CA LYS A 22 0.10 24.42 3.46
C LYS A 22 -0.72 23.14 3.41
N LYS A 23 -2.05 23.30 3.36
CA LYS A 23 -3.01 22.22 3.14
C LYS A 23 -2.73 21.59 1.77
N LEU A 24 -2.52 20.28 1.75
CA LEU A 24 -2.45 19.53 0.50
C LEU A 24 -3.89 19.29 0.04
N ASN A 25 -4.20 19.69 -1.20
CA ASN A 25 -5.41 19.22 -1.86
C ASN A 25 -5.20 17.73 -2.14
N LEU A 26 -5.82 16.89 -1.31
CA LEU A 26 -5.59 15.44 -1.24
C LEU A 26 -6.03 14.68 -2.51
N PHE A 27 -6.60 15.39 -3.50
CA PHE A 27 -7.25 14.81 -4.68
C PHE A 27 -7.05 15.68 -5.92
N GLU A 28 -5.81 16.08 -6.23
CA GLU A 28 -5.52 16.33 -7.65
C GLU A 28 -5.63 14.97 -8.33
N HIS A 29 -6.75 14.73 -9.03
CA HIS A 29 -6.92 13.53 -9.84
C HIS A 29 -5.66 13.36 -10.68
N PRO A 30 -4.94 12.23 -10.58
CA PRO A 30 -3.95 11.92 -11.59
C PRO A 30 -4.71 11.90 -12.91
N GLY A 31 -4.52 12.95 -13.73
CA GLY A 31 -5.02 12.93 -15.09
C GLY A 31 -4.45 11.73 -15.84
N GLU A 32 -4.97 11.42 -17.02
CA GLU A 32 -4.51 10.28 -17.83
C GLU A 32 -2.98 10.27 -18.09
N ASN A 33 -2.29 11.39 -17.83
CA ASN A 33 -0.84 11.56 -17.89
C ASN A 33 -0.22 11.87 -16.52
N ALA A 34 -0.49 11.04 -15.51
CA ALA A 34 0.22 11.13 -14.23
C ALA A 34 1.75 11.08 -14.47
N PRO A 35 2.52 12.11 -14.06
CA PRO A 35 3.93 12.14 -14.37
C PRO A 35 4.66 11.03 -13.60
N VAL A 36 5.44 10.24 -14.34
CA VAL A 36 6.31 9.21 -13.78
C VAL A 36 7.61 9.87 -13.34
N LEU A 37 7.93 9.74 -12.05
CA LEU A 37 9.17 10.21 -11.46
C LEU A 37 10.33 9.24 -11.77
N PRO A 38 11.59 9.69 -11.70
CA PRO A 38 12.75 8.80 -11.74
C PRO A 38 12.62 7.70 -10.69
N SER A 39 13.05 6.48 -11.01
CA SER A 39 12.88 5.37 -10.09
C SER A 39 13.68 5.56 -8.79
N ILE A 40 13.25 4.93 -7.71
CA ILE A 40 13.96 4.93 -6.43
C ILE A 40 15.38 4.37 -6.63
N ASN A 41 15.52 3.30 -7.41
CA ASN A 41 16.81 2.71 -7.72
C ASN A 41 17.79 3.65 -8.43
N ASP A 42 17.30 4.60 -9.22
CA ASP A 42 18.16 5.52 -9.96
C ASP A 42 18.54 6.76 -9.13
N SER A 43 17.76 7.07 -8.09
CA SER A 43 17.86 8.34 -7.36
C SER A 43 18.24 8.20 -5.89
N MET A 44 18.15 7.00 -5.32
CA MET A 44 18.33 6.74 -3.88
C MET A 44 19.02 5.39 -3.66
N LYS A 45 19.72 5.24 -2.53
CA LYS A 45 20.06 3.90 -2.03
C LYS A 45 18.88 3.40 -1.22
N PHE A 46 18.54 2.13 -1.41
CA PHE A 46 17.44 1.54 -0.70
C PHE A 46 17.66 0.06 -0.37
N ASP A 47 16.99 -0.39 0.68
CA ASP A 47 16.83 -1.80 1.03
C ASP A 47 15.34 -2.11 1.20
N LEU A 48 14.87 -3.18 0.56
CA LEU A 48 13.52 -3.70 0.76
C LEU A 48 13.59 -4.90 1.69
N ILE A 49 13.03 -4.75 2.88
CA ILE A 49 12.98 -5.79 3.91
C ILE A 49 11.56 -6.32 4.01
N ILE A 50 11.43 -7.63 3.92
CA ILE A 50 10.16 -8.34 4.02
C ILE A 50 10.35 -9.48 5.01
N ASN A 51 9.50 -9.57 6.01
CA ASN A 51 9.56 -10.66 6.99
C ASN A 51 8.41 -11.65 6.86
N ASP A 52 8.57 -12.79 7.54
CA ASP A 52 7.60 -13.88 7.65
C ASP A 52 6.26 -13.44 8.28
N LYS A 53 6.28 -12.36 9.06
CA LYS A 53 5.09 -11.70 9.62
C LYS A 53 4.38 -10.77 8.63
N LYS A 54 4.68 -10.89 7.33
CA LYS A 54 4.02 -10.15 6.23
C LYS A 54 4.16 -8.63 6.38
N LYS A 55 5.21 -8.17 7.07
CA LYS A 55 5.55 -6.74 7.15
C LYS A 55 6.57 -6.43 6.07
N SER A 56 6.30 -5.39 5.29
CA SER A 56 7.21 -4.85 4.30
C SER A 56 7.72 -3.47 4.74
N MET A 57 9.02 -3.26 4.57
CA MET A 57 9.70 -2.01 4.89
C MET A 57 10.65 -1.64 3.76
N LEU A 58 10.54 -0.41 3.28
CA LEU A 58 11.52 0.17 2.36
C LEU A 58 12.38 1.15 3.15
N ILE A 59 13.68 0.88 3.26
CA ILE A 59 14.64 1.79 3.88
C ILE A 59 15.29 2.60 2.77
N VAL A 60 15.38 3.93 2.92
CA VAL A 60 16.05 4.84 1.98
C VAL A 60 17.01 5.79 2.70
N ASP A 61 18.05 6.25 2.00
CA ASP A 61 19.04 7.21 2.52
C ASP A 61 18.66 8.68 2.26
N THR A 62 17.85 8.94 1.22
CA THR A 62 17.40 10.28 0.85
C THR A 62 15.89 10.46 1.07
N PRO A 63 15.40 11.69 1.31
CA PRO A 63 13.96 11.94 1.42
C PRO A 63 13.23 11.67 0.11
N PHE A 64 12.00 11.15 0.21
CA PHE A 64 11.09 11.11 -0.92
C PHE A 64 10.83 12.52 -1.45
N PRO A 65 10.70 12.69 -2.78
CA PRO A 65 10.43 13.99 -3.38
C PRO A 65 9.07 14.56 -2.97
N GLU A 66 8.12 13.69 -2.63
CA GLU A 66 6.77 14.04 -2.18
C GLU A 66 6.27 13.04 -1.12
N ILE A 67 5.19 13.40 -0.43
CA ILE A 67 4.51 12.51 0.52
C ILE A 67 3.88 11.34 -0.25
N LEU A 68 4.16 10.13 0.23
CA LEU A 68 3.61 8.90 -0.31
C LEU A 68 2.16 8.74 0.14
N TYR A 69 1.32 8.22 -0.75
CA TYR A 69 -0.10 8.02 -0.50
C TYR A 69 -0.46 6.53 -0.45
N TRP A 70 -0.07 5.74 -1.45
CA TRP A 70 -0.13 4.29 -1.43
C TRP A 70 1.05 3.67 -2.18
N ALA A 71 1.22 2.35 -2.04
CA ALA A 71 2.11 1.56 -2.88
C ALA A 71 1.29 0.53 -3.67
N GLU A 72 1.73 0.22 -4.88
CA GLU A 72 1.14 -0.80 -5.75
C GLU A 72 2.17 -1.88 -6.02
N TYR A 73 1.83 -3.14 -5.73
CA TYR A 73 2.62 -4.30 -6.11
C TYR A 73 1.93 -5.03 -7.26
N ASP A 74 2.58 -5.07 -8.42
CA ASP A 74 2.20 -5.88 -9.55
C ASP A 74 2.77 -7.29 -9.38
N LEU A 75 1.88 -8.24 -9.12
CA LEU A 75 2.24 -9.63 -8.83
C LEU A 75 2.76 -10.38 -10.08
N ASP A 76 2.37 -9.96 -11.28
CA ASP A 76 2.74 -10.61 -12.53
C ASP A 76 4.12 -10.13 -12.99
N MET A 77 4.39 -8.84 -12.84
CA MET A 77 5.64 -8.21 -13.24
C MET A 77 6.73 -8.24 -12.17
N ASP A 78 6.37 -8.56 -10.91
CA ASP A 78 7.20 -8.38 -9.72
C ASP A 78 7.63 -6.93 -9.49
N GLU A 79 6.78 -5.97 -9.84
CA GLU A 79 7.12 -4.55 -9.78
C GLU A 79 6.40 -3.85 -8.62
N LEU A 80 7.13 -3.00 -7.91
CA LEU A 80 6.62 -2.17 -6.84
C LEU A 80 6.66 -0.71 -7.27
N TYR A 81 5.54 -0.02 -7.12
CA TYR A 81 5.39 1.40 -7.38
C TYR A 81 4.90 2.10 -6.12
N PHE A 82 5.27 3.36 -5.97
CA PHE A 82 4.73 4.24 -4.95
C PHE A 82 3.98 5.37 -5.64
N VAL A 83 2.82 5.73 -5.11
CA VAL A 83 2.02 6.83 -5.64
C VAL A 83 1.99 7.95 -4.61
N THR A 84 2.28 9.17 -5.05
CA THR A 84 2.31 10.35 -4.19
C THR A 84 0.91 10.92 -3.98
N VAL A 85 0.75 11.78 -2.97
CA VAL A 85 -0.52 12.52 -2.74
C VAL A 85 -0.93 13.43 -3.90
N ARG A 86 -0.03 13.70 -4.86
CA ARG A 86 -0.32 14.44 -6.10
C ARG A 86 -0.51 13.53 -7.31
N GLY A 87 -0.69 12.23 -7.07
CA GLY A 87 -0.92 11.24 -8.12
C GLY A 87 0.31 10.91 -8.97
N LYS A 88 1.52 11.30 -8.57
CA LYS A 88 2.74 10.94 -9.32
C LYS A 88 3.14 9.51 -9.03
N ILE A 89 3.66 8.82 -10.04
CA ILE A 89 4.12 7.42 -9.92
C ILE A 89 5.62 7.42 -9.72
N LEU A 90 6.08 6.74 -8.68
CA LEU A 90 7.48 6.56 -8.33
C LEU A 90 7.81 5.05 -8.33
N PRO A 91 8.37 4.52 -9.43
CA PRO A 91 8.74 3.11 -9.50
C PRO A 91 9.88 2.78 -8.53
N LEU A 92 9.91 1.56 -7.97
CA LEU A 92 11.08 1.08 -7.25
C LEU A 92 12.30 1.00 -8.18
N GLY A 93 12.08 0.65 -9.45
CA GLY A 93 13.14 0.55 -10.47
C GLY A 93 13.87 -0.79 -10.50
N LYS A 94 13.46 -1.75 -9.67
CA LYS A 94 13.93 -3.13 -9.66
C LYS A 94 12.76 -4.08 -9.39
N LYS A 95 12.88 -5.31 -9.88
CA LYS A 95 11.94 -6.37 -9.54
C LYS A 95 12.11 -6.79 -8.09
N VAL A 96 10.99 -6.97 -7.41
CA VAL A 96 10.92 -7.63 -6.12
C VAL A 96 11.28 -9.10 -6.34
N ALA A 97 12.17 -9.66 -5.52
CA ALA A 97 12.56 -11.05 -5.67
C ALA A 97 11.32 -11.97 -5.57
N THR A 98 11.19 -12.92 -6.49
CA THR A 98 10.02 -13.82 -6.60
C THR A 98 9.71 -14.57 -5.30
N MET A 99 10.73 -14.88 -4.49
CA MET A 99 10.56 -15.49 -3.16
C MET A 99 9.72 -14.65 -2.19
N PHE A 100 9.62 -13.34 -2.42
CA PHE A 100 8.83 -12.43 -1.60
C PHE A 100 7.36 -12.31 -2.03
N ARG A 101 6.97 -12.84 -3.20
CA ARG A 101 5.59 -12.80 -3.70
C ARG A 101 4.54 -13.20 -2.66
N PRO A 102 4.68 -14.34 -1.93
CA PRO A 102 3.65 -14.78 -0.99
C PRO A 102 3.47 -13.85 0.21
N PHE A 103 4.52 -13.09 0.56
CA PHE A 103 4.49 -12.15 1.68
C PHE A 103 3.93 -10.81 1.23
N MET A 104 4.34 -10.33 0.04
CA MET A 104 3.83 -9.08 -0.54
C MET A 104 2.35 -9.18 -0.90
N SER A 105 1.89 -10.33 -1.40
CA SER A 105 0.48 -10.54 -1.76
C SER A 105 -0.48 -10.51 -0.56
N GLN A 106 0.04 -10.65 0.66
CA GLN A 106 -0.74 -10.65 1.90
C GLN A 106 -0.45 -9.43 2.78
N ALA A 107 0.51 -8.59 2.39
CA ALA A 107 0.86 -7.40 3.14
C ALA A 107 -0.18 -6.31 2.88
N THR A 108 -0.68 -5.69 3.96
CA THR A 108 -1.69 -4.62 3.89
C THR A 108 -1.09 -3.23 3.84
N TYR A 109 0.15 -3.09 4.31
CA TYR A 109 0.88 -1.83 4.36
C TYR A 109 2.34 -2.06 4.06
N ILE A 110 2.98 -1.06 3.48
CA ILE A 110 4.44 -0.93 3.44
C ILE A 110 4.84 0.29 4.25
N THR A 111 5.94 0.17 5.01
CA THR A 111 6.51 1.29 5.77
C THR A 111 7.76 1.78 5.05
N ALA A 112 7.73 2.99 4.52
CA ALA A 112 8.91 3.64 3.99
C ALA A 112 9.63 4.39 5.12
N VAL A 113 10.91 4.11 5.30
CA VAL A 113 11.73 4.59 6.40
C VAL A 113 12.93 5.31 5.82
N ARG A 114 13.13 6.57 6.21
CA ARG A 114 14.36 7.29 5.90
C ARG A 114 15.33 7.18 7.06
N MET A 115 16.53 6.69 6.77
CA MET A 115 17.63 6.66 7.72
C MET A 115 18.63 7.78 7.39
N GLN A 116 19.13 8.47 8.42
CA GLN A 116 20.25 9.41 8.30
C GLN A 116 21.41 8.89 9.15
N GLY A 117 22.32 8.16 8.50
CA GLY A 117 23.27 7.30 9.21
C GLY A 117 22.51 6.22 9.99
N GLU A 118 22.79 6.09 11.28
CA GLU A 118 22.17 5.09 12.15
C GLU A 118 20.85 5.56 12.79
N LYS A 119 20.38 6.77 12.48
CA LYS A 119 19.19 7.36 13.10
C LYS A 119 18.00 7.35 12.15
N LEU A 120 16.84 6.98 12.71
CA LEU A 120 15.55 7.15 12.05
C LEU A 120 15.26 8.64 11.87
N ALA A 121 15.15 9.09 10.63
CA ALA A 121 14.94 10.50 10.30
C ALA A 121 13.50 10.81 9.85
N ASP A 122 12.79 9.85 9.26
CA ASP A 122 11.38 9.97 8.86
C ASP A 122 10.77 8.58 8.63
N ASN A 123 9.46 8.44 8.79
CA ASN A 123 8.73 7.23 8.42
C ASN A 123 7.33 7.53 7.87
N GLN A 124 6.97 6.85 6.79
CA GLN A 124 5.66 6.92 6.15
C GLN A 124 5.09 5.52 6.01
N ARG A 125 3.96 5.25 6.68
CA ARG A 125 3.23 3.98 6.53
C ARG A 125 2.07 4.18 5.56
N VAL A 126 2.11 3.50 4.43
CA VAL A 126 1.11 3.64 3.36
C VAL A 126 0.45 2.30 3.04
N PRO A 127 -0.84 2.30 2.61
CA PRO A 127 -1.49 1.09 2.13
C PRO A 127 -0.70 0.44 1.00
N LEU A 128 -0.65 -0.89 0.99
CA LEU A 128 -0.13 -1.67 -0.13
C LEU A 128 -1.31 -2.26 -0.88
N ILE A 129 -1.46 -1.87 -2.14
CA ILE A 129 -2.46 -2.39 -3.07
C ILE A 129 -1.77 -3.46 -3.92
N VAL A 130 -2.34 -4.66 -3.95
CA VAL A 130 -1.82 -5.75 -4.78
C VAL A 130 -2.66 -5.81 -6.04
N ARG A 131 -2.03 -5.59 -7.20
CA ARG A 131 -2.69 -5.77 -8.49
C ARG A 131 -2.64 -7.24 -8.86
N LEU A 132 -3.83 -7.80 -9.07
CA LEU A 132 -4.03 -9.15 -9.59
C LEU A 132 -4.59 -9.02 -10.99
N ASP A 133 -4.04 -9.72 -11.98
CA ASP A 133 -4.77 -9.96 -13.21
C ASP A 133 -5.97 -10.92 -12.96
N GLY A 134 -6.86 -11.02 -13.96
CA GLY A 134 -8.06 -11.86 -13.87
C GLY A 134 -7.79 -13.36 -13.66
N ALA A 135 -6.59 -13.86 -13.99
CA ALA A 135 -6.23 -15.26 -13.78
C ALA A 135 -5.83 -15.53 -12.33
N GLN A 136 -5.15 -14.58 -11.68
CA GLN A 136 -4.76 -14.66 -10.27
C GLN A 136 -5.93 -14.36 -9.33
N PHE A 137 -6.82 -13.43 -9.68
CA PHE A 137 -8.03 -13.11 -8.89
C PHE A 137 -8.88 -14.36 -8.63
N ASN A 138 -9.09 -15.20 -9.65
CA ASN A 138 -9.85 -16.45 -9.50
C ASN A 138 -9.16 -17.44 -8.54
N ARG A 139 -7.82 -17.53 -8.54
CA ARG A 139 -7.09 -18.43 -7.64
C ARG A 139 -7.15 -17.97 -6.17
N VAL A 140 -7.01 -16.68 -5.92
CA VAL A 140 -7.08 -16.10 -4.57
C VAL A 140 -8.52 -16.18 -4.01
N ALA A 141 -9.53 -15.89 -4.84
CA ALA A 141 -10.94 -16.03 -4.46
C ALA A 141 -11.32 -17.49 -4.13
N HIS A 142 -10.75 -18.47 -4.86
CA HIS A 142 -10.96 -19.87 -4.55
C HIS A 142 -10.22 -20.32 -3.29
N ALA A 143 -8.97 -19.90 -3.07
CA ALA A 143 -8.22 -20.23 -1.84
C ALA A 143 -8.91 -19.69 -0.57
N GLY A 144 -9.49 -18.48 -0.62
CA GLY A 144 -10.29 -17.92 0.48
C GLY A 144 -11.60 -18.67 0.76
N ARG A 145 -12.23 -19.25 -0.28
CA ARG A 145 -13.44 -20.08 -0.12
C ARG A 145 -13.15 -21.45 0.48
N VAL A 146 -12.01 -22.06 0.15
CA VAL A 146 -11.62 -23.37 0.70
C VAL A 146 -11.23 -23.26 2.19
N GLY A 147 -10.64 -22.13 2.60
CA GLY A 147 -10.37 -21.86 4.03
C GLY A 147 -11.65 -21.71 4.87
N ALA A 148 -12.65 -20.97 4.36
CA ALA A 148 -13.92 -20.77 5.06
C ALA A 148 -14.77 -22.05 5.18
N ALA A 149 -14.70 -22.95 4.18
CA ALA A 149 -15.42 -24.22 4.20
C ALA A 149 -14.82 -25.24 5.19
N ASN A 150 -13.54 -25.09 5.56
CA ASN A 150 -12.88 -25.99 6.51
C ASN A 150 -13.10 -25.58 7.97
N GLU A 151 -13.39 -24.31 8.23
CA GLU A 151 -13.76 -23.84 9.58
C GLU A 151 -15.22 -24.17 9.95
N THR A 152 -16.09 -24.40 8.97
CA THR A 152 -17.50 -24.77 9.23
C THR A 152 -17.67 -26.24 9.62
N ASN A 153 -16.73 -27.12 9.26
CA ASN A 153 -16.80 -28.55 9.58
C ASN A 153 -16.13 -28.93 10.91
N GLN A 154 -15.35 -28.05 11.54
CA GLN A 154 -14.76 -28.35 12.86
C GLN A 154 -15.67 -27.98 14.04
N THR A 155 -16.67 -27.14 13.84
CA THR A 155 -17.62 -26.75 14.92
C THR A 155 -18.79 -27.72 15.07
N ALA A 156 -19.01 -28.63 14.10
CA ALA A 156 -20.15 -29.56 14.12
C ALA A 156 -19.86 -30.91 14.81
N GLU A 157 -18.59 -31.23 15.13
CA GLU A 157 -18.21 -32.49 15.78
C GLU A 157 -17.98 -32.39 17.30
N GLN A 158 -18.21 -31.23 17.94
CA GLN A 158 -18.02 -31.07 19.40
C GLN A 158 -19.31 -30.92 20.23
N GLU A 159 -20.51 -31.03 19.64
CA GLU A 159 -21.78 -31.03 20.40
C GLU A 159 -22.48 -32.40 20.43
N GLY A 160 -21.77 -33.48 20.10
CA GLY A 160 -22.28 -34.85 20.12
C GLY A 160 -21.40 -35.81 20.92
N ALA A 161 -21.26 -35.60 22.23
CA ALA A 161 -20.74 -36.58 23.17
C ALA A 161 -21.45 -36.48 24.52
#